data_AF-X0VEB8-F1
#
_entry.id   AF-X0VEB8-F1
#
_cell.length_a   1.000
_cell.length_b   1.000
_cell.length_c   1.000
_cell.angle_alpha   90.00
_cell.angle_beta   90.00
_cell.angle_gamma   90.00
#
_symmetry.space_group_name_H-M   'P 1'
#
loop_
_entity.id
_entity.type
_entity.pdbx_description
1 polymer ?
#
loop_
_entity_poly.entity_id
_entity_poly.type
_entity_poly.pdbx_seq_one_letter_code
_entity_poly.pdbx_strand_id
1 'polypeptide(L)' 'MDIGNLIRSCILFVAGLVTILFPKKVYKFQIYSIEKLHIKINVERDRKYYPHIGIILIIISIILFVFSITN' A
#
# COMPACT_ATOMS: atom_id res chain seq x y z
N MET A 1 22.97 -7.93 4.16
CA MET A 1 21.55 -8.30 3.99
C MET A 1 20.76 -7.93 5.23
N ASP A 2 20.09 -6.78 5.18
CA ASP A 2 19.23 -6.29 6.26
C ASP A 2 17.88 -7.01 6.32
N ILE A 3 17.75 -8.05 7.15
CA ILE A 3 16.50 -8.82 7.33
C ILE A 3 15.28 -7.91 7.61
N GLY A 4 15.45 -6.82 8.36
CA GLY A 4 14.36 -5.90 8.68
C GLY A 4 13.82 -5.16 7.44
N ASN A 5 14.70 -4.79 6.51
CA ASN A 5 14.31 -4.12 5.27
C ASN A 5 13.71 -5.12 4.26
N LEU A 6 14.20 -6.36 4.26
CA LEU A 6 13.61 -7.46 3.50
C LEU A 6 12.13 -7.65 3.86
N ILE A 7 11.82 -7.79 5.16
CA ILE A 7 10.45 -7.96 5.65
C ILE A 7 9.57 -6.77 5.26
N ARG A 8 10.07 -5.54 5.44
CA ARG A 8 9.34 -4.31 5.05
C ARG A 8 9.05 -4.26 3.56
N SER A 9 10.00 -4.67 2.72
CA SER A 9 9.80 -4.72 1.27
C SER A 9 8.71 -5.73 0.90
N CYS A 10 8.72 -6.94 1.47
CA CYS A 10 7.65 -7.92 1.25
C CYS A 10 6.27 -7.39 1.65
N ILE A 11 6.16 -6.72 2.80
CA ILE A 11 4.89 -6.14 3.26
C ILE A 11 4.39 -5.07 2.26
N LEU A 12 5.27 -4.18 1.82
CA LEU A 12 4.94 -3.14 0.84
C LEU A 12 4.54 -3.72 -0.52
N PHE A 13 5.23 -4.78 -0.95
CA PHE A 13 4.90 -5.49 -2.18
C PHE A 13 3.48 -6.07 -2.12
N VAL A 14 3.17 -6.81 -1.04
CA VAL A 14 1.86 -7.44 -0.84
C VAL A 14 0.78 -6.35 -0.72
N ALA A 15 1.03 -5.27 0.01
CA ALA A 15 0.10 -4.16 0.12
C ALA A 15 -0.17 -3.50 -1.25
N GLY A 16 0.87 -3.27 -2.06
CA GLY A 16 0.75 -2.77 -3.42
C GLY A 16 -0.08 -3.69 -4.31
N LEU A 17 0.20 -5.01 -4.26
CA LEU A 17 -0.52 -6.02 -5.03
C LEU A 17 -2.00 -6.09 -4.66
N VAL A 18 -2.32 -6.10 -3.36
CA VAL A 18 -3.70 -6.11 -2.84
C VAL A 18 -4.45 -4.84 -3.25
N THR A 19 -3.77 -3.70 -3.27
CA THR A 19 -4.35 -2.41 -3.70
C THR A 19 -4.71 -2.40 -5.18
N ILE A 20 -3.88 -3.02 -6.03
CA ILE A 20 -4.14 -3.13 -7.47
C ILE A 20 -5.23 -4.17 -7.78
N LEU A 21 -5.15 -5.36 -7.17
CA LEU A 21 -6.03 -6.48 -7.48
C LEU A 21 -7.42 -6.35 -6.84
N PHE A 22 -7.51 -5.74 -5.65
CA PHE A 22 -8.75 -5.63 -4.89
C PHE A 22 -9.08 -4.19 -4.46
N PRO A 23 -9.12 -3.21 -5.37
CA PRO A 23 -9.33 -1.80 -5.02
C PRO A 23 -10.68 -1.56 -4.33
N LYS A 24 -11.71 -2.37 -4.64
CA LYS A 24 -13.02 -2.32 -3.95
C LYS A 24 -12.92 -2.72 -2.48
N LYS A 25 -12.12 -3.75 -2.15
CA LYS A 25 -11.94 -4.19 -0.75
C LYS A 25 -11.12 -3.18 0.03
N VAL A 26 -10.07 -2.64 -0.57
CA VAL A 26 -9.24 -1.59 0.03
C VAL A 26 -10.06 -0.33 0.30
N TYR A 27 -10.89 0.09 -0.65
CA TYR A 27 -11.83 1.21 -0.45
C TYR A 27 -12.77 0.98 0.74
N LYS A 28 -13.40 -0.20 0.80
CA LYS A 28 -14.31 -0.56 1.91
C LYS A 28 -13.59 -0.53 3.26
N PHE A 29 -12.36 -1.03 3.31
CA PHE A 29 -11.52 -0.98 4.51
C PHE A 29 -11.14 0.46 4.90
N GLN A 30 -10.85 1.31 3.92
CA GLN A 30 -10.53 2.71 4.16
C GLN A 30 -11.74 3.48 4.71
N ILE A 31 -12.93 3.30 4.12
CA ILE A 31 -14.19 3.87 4.63
C ILE A 31 -14.43 3.43 6.08
N TYR A 32 -14.35 2.13 6.35
CA TYR A 32 -14.52 1.59 7.69
C TYR A 32 -13.53 2.20 8.70
N SER A 33 -12.26 2.36 8.30
CA SER A 33 -11.23 2.97 9.15
C SER A 33 -11.50 4.44 9.43
N ILE A 34 -11.93 5.19 8.41
CA ILE A 34 -12.27 6.62 8.53
C ILE A 34 -13.49 6.81 9.45
N GLU A 35 -14.54 6.01 9.25
CA GLU A 35 -15.74 6.01 10.10
C GLU A 35 -15.38 5.66 11.54
N LYS A 36 -14.58 4.62 11.76
CA LYS A 36 -14.17 4.20 13.10
C LYS A 36 -13.28 5.22 13.81
N LEU A 37 -12.46 5.96 13.06
CA LEU A 37 -11.59 7.02 13.59
C LEU A 37 -12.29 8.39 13.64
N HIS A 38 -13.57 8.49 13.26
CA HIS A 38 -14.35 9.73 13.23
C HIS A 38 -13.69 10.85 12.40
N ILE A 39 -12.96 10.47 11.35
CA ILE A 39 -12.27 11.42 10.47
C ILE A 39 -13.25 11.90 9.39
N LYS A 40 -13.41 13.22 9.21
CA LYS A 40 -14.21 13.78 8.11
C LYS A 40 -13.37 13.92 6.84
N ILE A 41 -13.20 12.82 6.10
CA ILE A 41 -12.56 12.81 4.76
C ILE A 41 -13.54 12.27 3.73
N ASN A 42 -13.63 12.92 2.58
CA ASN A 42 -14.42 12.46 1.45
C ASN A 42 -13.56 11.58 0.52
N VAL A 43 -13.63 10.27 0.72
CA VAL A 43 -12.83 9.24 0.04
C VAL A 43 -13.34 8.83 -1.34
N GLU A 44 -14.52 9.29 -1.77
CA GLU A 44 -15.11 8.87 -3.06
C GLU A 44 -14.28 9.31 -4.27
N ARG A 45 -13.66 10.50 -4.20
CA ARG A 45 -12.80 11.03 -5.27
C ARG A 45 -11.47 10.28 -5.37
N ASP A 46 -11.00 9.68 -4.28
CA ASP A 46 -9.69 9.04 -4.22
C ASP A 46 -9.68 7.63 -4.83
N ARG A 47 -10.85 7.03 -5.05
CA ARG A 47 -10.97 5.65 -5.53
C ARG A 47 -10.33 5.41 -6.89
N LYS A 48 -10.31 6.42 -7.76
CA LYS A 48 -9.67 6.34 -9.09
C LYS A 48 -8.16 6.23 -8.99
N TYR A 49 -7.56 6.67 -7.88
CA TYR A 49 -6.11 6.70 -7.70
C TYR A 49 -5.54 5.45 -7.02
N TYR A 50 -6.36 4.51 -6.53
CA TYR A 50 -5.84 3.29 -5.90
C TYR A 50 -4.88 2.47 -6.77
N PRO A 51 -5.14 2.24 -8.07
CA PRO A 51 -4.18 1.53 -8.91
C PRO A 51 -2.84 2.27 -8.99
N HIS A 52 -2.85 3.61 -9.05
CA HIS A 52 -1.64 4.42 -9.04
C HIS A 52 -0.89 4.31 -7.70
N ILE A 53 -1.60 4.36 -6.57
CA ILE A 53 -1.01 4.18 -5.23
C ILE A 53 -0.38 2.78 -5.11
N GLY A 54 -1.06 1.74 -5.60
CA GLY A 54 -0.54 0.38 -5.61
C GLY A 54 0.75 0.24 -6.42
N ILE A 55 0.82 0.88 -7.59
CA ILE A 55 2.04 0.91 -8.42
C ILE A 55 3.18 1.60 -7.67
N ILE A 56 2.91 2.75 -7.02
CA ILE A 56 3.92 3.46 -6.22
C ILE A 56 4.45 2.57 -5.09
N LEU A 57 3.57 1.86 -4.38
CA LEU A 57 3.97 0.92 -3.32
C LEU A 57 4.88 -0.21 -3.85
N ILE A 58 4.60 -0.73 -5.04
CA ILE A 58 5.45 -1.74 -5.68
C ILE A 58 6.83 -1.16 -6.04
N ILE A 59 6.88 0.06 -6.59
CA ILE A 59 8.16 0.72 -6.91
C ILE A 59 9.01 0.90 -5.65
N ILE A 60 8.40 1.43 -4.58
CA ILE A 60 9.09 1.62 -3.28
C ILE A 60 9.57 0.28 -2.74
N SER A 61 8.74 -0.77 -2.84
CA SER A 61 9.10 -2.12 -2.42
C SER A 61 10.34 -2.64 -3.17
N ILE A 62 10.42 -2.45 -4.49
CA ILE A 62 11.55 -2.92 -5.29
C ILE A 62 12.83 -2.19 -4.87
N ILE A 63 12.77 -0.87 -4.70
CA ILE A 63 13.91 -0.07 -4.24
C ILE A 63 14.39 -0.56 -2.87
N LEU A 64 13.46 -0.77 -1.93
CA LEU A 64 13.79 -1.22 -0.58
C LEU A 64 14.37 -2.64 -0.58
N PHE A 65 13.88 -3.52 -1.45
CA PHE A 65 14.40 -4.86 -1.64
C PHE A 65 15.84 -4.85 -2.17
N VAL A 66 16.13 -4.03 -3.18
CA VAL A 66 17.49 -3.87 -3.72
C VAL A 66 18.43 -3.33 -2.65
N PHE A 67 18.03 -2.31 -1.91
CA PHE A 67 18.83 -1.79 -0.79
C PHE A 67 19.09 -2.84 0.29
N SER A 68 18.09 -3.67 0.61
CA SER A 68 18.20 -4.74 1.59
C SER A 68 19.18 -5.86 1.20
N ILE A 69 19.43 -6.05 -0.10
CA ILE A 69 20.38 -7.05 -0.61
C ILE A 69 21.78 -6.46 -0.65
N THR A 70 21.90 -5.22 -1.11
CA THR A 70 23.17 -4.51 -1.28
C THR A 70 23.83 -4.17 0.06
N ASN A 71 23.03 -3.92 1.11
CA ASN A 71 23.46 -3.62 2.48
C ASN A 71 23.30 -4.87 3.35
#